data_AF-A0A4S4DVA8-F1
#
_entry.id   AF-A0A4S4DVA8-F1
#
_cell.length_a   1.000
_cell.length_b   1.000
_cell.length_c   1.000
_cell.angle_alpha   90.00
_cell.angle_beta   90.00
_cell.angle_gamma   90.00
#
_symmetry.space_group_name_H-M   'P 1'
#
loop_
_entity.id
_entity.type
_entity.pdbx_description
1 polymer ?
#
loop_
_entity_poly.entity_id
_entity_poly.type
_entity_poly.pdbx_seq_one_letter_code
_entity_poly.pdbx_strand_id
1 'polypeptide(L)'
;MTLMVESHHAWGNLTNLESLGLSQNKLAGEIPQQLVLLTFLEFLNVSNNHLTGPIPHGKQFNTFDNNSYKGNSGLCGDPLSRKCGKLEAPPPSNSEQDNDLVFPSKVDWIFICTGYVSGIVVGVVIGHTITTRFHEWFIENFGRKQHKPRREKRRGHGNRS
;
A
#
# COMPACT_ATOMS: atom_id res chain seq x y z
N MET A 1 -12.37 -24.73 13.50
CA MET A 1 -11.53 -25.87 13.09
C MET A 1 -10.65 -25.39 11.94
N THR A 2 -9.56 -24.74 12.30
CA THR A 2 -8.56 -24.20 11.36
C THR A 2 -7.63 -25.35 11.05
N LEU A 3 -7.70 -25.94 9.86
CA LEU A 3 -6.70 -26.90 9.43
C LEU A 3 -5.44 -26.09 9.08
N MET A 4 -4.59 -25.86 10.09
CA MET A 4 -3.17 -25.67 9.85
C MET A 4 -2.69 -26.93 9.18
N VAL A 5 -2.42 -26.82 7.89
CA VAL A 5 -1.69 -27.83 7.15
C VAL A 5 -0.21 -27.65 7.51
N GLU A 6 0.13 -28.02 8.73
CA GLU A 6 1.51 -28.37 9.07
C GLU A 6 1.63 -29.89 8.98
N SER A 7 2.17 -30.37 7.88
CA SER A 7 2.81 -31.69 7.86
C SER A 7 3.89 -31.70 6.79
N HIS A 8 5.10 -31.35 7.22
CA HIS A 8 6.29 -31.80 6.51
C HIS A 8 6.20 -33.34 6.38
N HIS A 9 6.26 -33.85 5.14
CA HIS A 9 6.40 -35.25 4.69
C HIS A 9 5.18 -36.10 4.25
N ALA A 10 3.93 -35.67 4.33
CA ALA A 10 2.81 -36.60 4.02
C ALA A 10 2.32 -36.62 2.55
N TRP A 11 2.55 -35.58 1.75
CA TRP A 11 1.97 -35.54 0.39
C TRP A 11 2.72 -36.34 -0.67
N GLY A 12 4.00 -36.65 -0.43
CA GLY A 12 4.79 -37.46 -1.35
C GLY A 12 4.35 -38.92 -1.44
N ASN A 13 3.50 -39.40 -0.52
CA ASN A 13 3.06 -40.81 -0.46
C ASN A 13 1.66 -41.05 -1.06
N LEU A 14 1.01 -39.99 -1.58
CA LEU A 14 -0.26 -40.08 -2.30
C LEU A 14 -0.03 -40.19 -3.81
N THR A 15 1.01 -40.92 -4.23
CA THR A 15 1.42 -41.00 -5.64
C THR A 15 0.27 -41.44 -6.54
N ASN A 16 -0.64 -42.31 -6.06
CA ASN A 16 -1.76 -42.83 -6.85
C ASN A 16 -3.04 -41.96 -6.78
N LEU A 17 -2.97 -40.74 -6.28
CA LEU A 17 -4.14 -39.88 -6.19
C LEU A 17 -4.51 -39.33 -7.56
N GLU A 18 -5.69 -39.72 -8.06
CA GLU A 18 -6.19 -39.32 -9.38
C GLU A 18 -7.08 -38.06 -9.33
N SER A 19 -7.82 -37.84 -8.23
CA SER A 19 -8.77 -36.74 -8.12
C SER A 19 -8.71 -36.07 -6.75
N LEU A 20 -8.59 -34.74 -6.75
CA LEU A 20 -8.54 -33.89 -5.57
C LEU A 20 -9.54 -32.73 -5.67
N GLY A 21 -10.67 -32.87 -4.98
CA GLY A 21 -11.70 -31.83 -4.86
C GLY A 21 -11.69 -31.17 -3.48
N LEU A 22 -11.31 -29.91 -3.42
CA LEU A 22 -11.28 -29.06 -2.21
C LEU A 22 -12.07 -27.76 -2.39
N SER A 23 -12.93 -27.67 -3.40
CA SER A 23 -13.69 -26.47 -3.69
C SER A 23 -14.59 -26.03 -2.54
N GLN A 24 -14.85 -24.72 -2.42
CA GLN A 24 -15.78 -24.12 -1.45
C GLN A 24 -15.40 -24.38 0.01
N ASN A 25 -14.11 -24.39 0.31
CA ASN A 25 -13.62 -24.46 1.68
C ASN A 25 -13.06 -23.10 2.12
N LYS A 26 -12.56 -23.04 3.36
CA LYS A 26 -11.88 -21.85 3.90
C LYS A 26 -10.37 -22.06 3.96
N LEU A 27 -9.81 -22.84 3.04
CA LEU A 27 -8.36 -23.09 3.00
C LEU A 27 -7.64 -21.78 2.69
N ALA A 28 -6.54 -21.53 3.38
CA ALA A 28 -5.73 -20.33 3.25
C ALA A 28 -4.25 -20.70 3.25
N GLY A 29 -3.41 -19.81 2.72
CA GLY A 29 -1.98 -20.06 2.52
C GLY A 29 -1.66 -20.52 1.10
N GLU A 30 -0.44 -20.98 0.89
CA GLU A 30 0.08 -21.31 -0.44
C GLU A 30 -0.24 -22.74 -0.87
N ILE A 31 -0.37 -22.94 -2.18
CA ILE A 31 -0.44 -24.30 -2.73
C ILE A 31 0.97 -24.89 -2.63
N PRO A 32 1.14 -26.00 -1.91
CA PRO A 32 2.45 -26.55 -1.66
C PRO A 32 3.09 -27.11 -2.93
N GLN A 33 4.35 -26.77 -3.18
CA GLN A 33 5.08 -27.28 -4.35
C GLN A 33 5.19 -28.81 -4.38
N GLN A 34 5.11 -29.47 -3.22
CA GLN A 34 5.14 -30.92 -3.14
C GLN A 34 3.95 -31.60 -3.84
N LEU A 35 2.83 -30.90 -4.08
CA LEU A 35 1.71 -31.46 -4.85
C LEU A 35 2.10 -31.74 -6.31
N VAL A 36 3.12 -31.07 -6.84
CA VAL A 36 3.67 -31.36 -8.18
C VAL A 36 4.25 -32.78 -8.27
N LEU A 37 4.53 -33.43 -7.14
CA LEU A 37 5.03 -34.81 -7.12
C LEU A 37 3.92 -35.84 -7.43
N LEU A 38 2.64 -35.48 -7.29
CA LEU A 38 1.48 -36.35 -7.50
C LEU A 38 1.25 -36.62 -8.99
N THR A 39 2.01 -37.52 -9.60
CA THR A 39 2.02 -37.71 -11.08
C THR A 39 0.72 -38.20 -11.69
N PHE A 40 -0.15 -38.83 -10.90
CA PHE A 40 -1.39 -39.45 -11.39
C PHE A 40 -2.62 -38.53 -11.25
N LEU A 41 -2.44 -37.30 -10.75
CA LEU A 41 -3.55 -36.40 -10.47
C LEU A 41 -4.18 -35.85 -11.77
N GLU A 42 -5.30 -36.42 -12.19
CA GLU A 42 -6.02 -36.03 -13.39
C GLU A 42 -7.02 -34.89 -13.13
N PHE A 43 -7.57 -34.80 -11.92
CA PHE A 43 -8.54 -33.78 -11.55
C PHE A 43 -8.12 -33.02 -10.30
N LEU A 44 -8.11 -31.69 -10.41
CA LEU A 44 -7.91 -30.77 -9.28
C LEU A 44 -9.00 -29.71 -9.30
N ASN A 45 -9.64 -29.47 -8.16
CA ASN A 45 -10.52 -28.32 -7.97
C ASN A 45 -10.34 -27.72 -6.58
N VAL A 46 -9.72 -26.54 -6.51
CA VAL A 46 -9.48 -25.77 -5.28
C VAL A 46 -10.24 -24.44 -5.29
N SER A 47 -11.26 -24.33 -6.14
CA SER A 47 -12.01 -23.09 -6.33
C SER A 47 -12.71 -22.63 -5.06
N ASN A 48 -12.97 -21.33 -4.97
CA ASN A 48 -13.67 -20.67 -3.86
C ASN A 48 -13.03 -20.99 -2.49
N ASN A 49 -11.72 -20.73 -2.39
CA ASN A 49 -10.95 -20.76 -1.15
C ASN A 49 -10.22 -19.41 -0.97
N HIS A 50 -9.40 -19.30 0.08
CA HIS A 50 -8.56 -18.14 0.37
C HIS A 50 -7.07 -18.42 0.10
N LEU A 51 -6.76 -19.23 -0.93
CA LEU A 51 -5.38 -19.58 -1.28
C LEU A 51 -4.63 -18.37 -1.85
N THR A 52 -3.34 -18.31 -1.54
CA THR A 52 -2.44 -17.21 -1.89
C THR A 52 -1.17 -17.72 -2.57
N GLY A 53 -0.42 -16.84 -3.23
CA GLY A 53 0.90 -17.17 -3.79
C GLY A 53 0.86 -17.76 -5.21
N PRO A 54 2.00 -18.25 -5.72
CA PRO A 54 2.11 -18.81 -7.06
C PRO A 54 1.46 -20.19 -7.16
N ILE A 55 0.78 -20.44 -8.29
CA ILE A 55 0.37 -21.79 -8.67
C ILE A 55 1.65 -22.61 -8.97
N PRO A 56 1.83 -23.80 -8.37
CA PRO A 56 2.96 -24.65 -8.66
C PRO A 56 3.00 -25.03 -10.13
N HIS A 57 4.14 -24.81 -10.77
CA HIS A 57 4.37 -25.26 -12.14
C HIS A 57 5.02 -26.64 -12.16
N GLY A 58 4.51 -27.52 -13.01
CA GLY A 58 5.14 -28.81 -13.30
C GLY A 58 4.15 -29.94 -13.58
N LYS A 59 4.62 -30.93 -14.35
CA LYS A 59 3.87 -32.13 -14.75
C LYS A 59 2.43 -31.80 -15.19
N GLN A 60 1.42 -32.25 -14.43
CA GLN A 60 0.00 -32.10 -14.72
C GLN A 60 -0.63 -30.81 -14.15
N PHE A 61 0.08 -30.01 -13.34
CA PHE A 61 -0.47 -28.74 -12.85
C PHE A 61 -0.73 -27.73 -13.98
N ASN A 62 0.04 -27.82 -15.07
CA ASN A 62 -0.16 -26.98 -16.25
C ASN A 62 -1.37 -27.41 -17.10
N THR A 63 -1.97 -28.58 -16.84
CA THR A 63 -3.11 -29.10 -17.61
C THR A 63 -4.46 -28.78 -16.96
N PHE A 64 -4.47 -28.31 -15.72
CA PHE A 64 -5.72 -27.96 -15.04
C PHE A 64 -6.31 -26.64 -15.56
N ASP A 65 -7.63 -26.59 -15.64
CA ASP A 65 -8.35 -25.41 -16.09
C ASP A 65 -8.28 -24.26 -15.09
N ASN A 66 -8.40 -23.02 -15.59
CA ASN A 66 -8.56 -21.82 -14.76
C ASN A 66 -9.73 -21.97 -13.75
N ASN A 67 -10.80 -22.66 -14.14
CA ASN A 67 -11.95 -22.91 -13.28
C ASN A 67 -11.58 -23.64 -11.98
N SER A 68 -10.55 -24.48 -11.99
CA SER A 68 -10.05 -25.18 -10.81
C SER A 68 -9.49 -24.25 -9.73
N TYR A 69 -9.08 -23.03 -10.10
CA TYR A 69 -8.46 -22.05 -9.21
C TYR A 69 -9.35 -20.83 -8.94
N LYS A 70 -10.49 -20.72 -9.62
CA LYS A 70 -11.42 -19.59 -9.53
C LYS A 70 -11.84 -19.28 -8.09
N GLY A 71 -12.06 -18.01 -7.77
CA GLY A 71 -12.51 -17.60 -6.44
C GLY A 71 -11.42 -17.54 -5.37
N ASN A 72 -10.14 -17.77 -5.74
CA ASN A 72 -8.99 -17.49 -4.89
C ASN A 72 -8.32 -16.19 -5.35
N SER A 73 -8.60 -15.07 -4.68
CA SER A 73 -8.09 -13.74 -5.06
C SER A 73 -6.59 -13.58 -4.91
N GLY A 74 -5.95 -14.43 -4.10
CA GLY A 74 -4.54 -14.40 -3.75
C GLY A 74 -3.63 -15.23 -4.64
N LEU A 75 -4.16 -16.03 -5.59
CA LEU A 75 -3.36 -16.88 -6.47
C LEU A 75 -2.85 -16.14 -7.71
N CYS A 76 -1.64 -16.46 -8.16
CA CYS A 76 -1.06 -15.94 -9.41
C CYS A 76 -0.30 -17.04 -10.17
N GLY A 77 0.02 -16.80 -11.44
CA GLY A 77 0.67 -17.77 -12.33
C GLY A 77 -0.32 -18.44 -13.28
N ASP A 78 0.17 -19.08 -14.33
CA ASP A 78 -0.70 -19.74 -15.31
C ASP A 78 -1.41 -20.94 -14.65
N PRO A 79 -2.70 -21.22 -14.96
CA PRO A 79 -3.52 -20.66 -16.05
C PRO A 79 -4.26 -19.34 -15.71
N LEU A 80 -3.98 -18.67 -14.59
CA LEU A 80 -4.63 -17.41 -14.24
C LEU A 80 -4.03 -16.23 -15.01
N SER A 81 -4.85 -15.23 -15.36
CA SER A 81 -4.38 -13.98 -15.98
C SER A 81 -3.47 -13.16 -15.06
N ARG A 82 -3.54 -13.38 -13.73
CA ARG A 82 -2.75 -12.65 -12.74
C ARG A 82 -1.32 -13.20 -12.71
N LYS A 83 -0.36 -12.44 -13.21
CA LYS A 83 1.07 -12.79 -13.10
C LYS A 83 1.58 -12.57 -11.67
N CYS A 84 2.52 -13.40 -11.22
CA CYS A 84 3.15 -13.23 -9.93
C CYS A 84 4.17 -12.09 -9.99
N GLY A 85 4.08 -11.13 -9.06
CA GLY A 85 5.09 -10.08 -8.92
C GLY A 85 6.39 -10.66 -8.36
N LYS A 86 7.52 -10.34 -8.99
CA LYS A 86 8.84 -10.59 -8.41
C LYS A 86 8.97 -9.75 -7.14
N LEU A 87 9.18 -10.40 -6.00
CA LEU A 87 9.86 -9.79 -4.86
C LEU A 87 11.36 -9.70 -5.23
N GLU A 88 11.76 -8.67 -5.98
CA GLU A 88 13.17 -8.32 -6.15
C GLU A 88 13.41 -6.92 -5.57
N ALA A 89 14.54 -6.80 -4.88
CA ALA A 89 15.09 -5.61 -4.24
C ALA A 89 15.23 -4.42 -5.24
N PRO A 90 15.52 -3.18 -4.78
CA PRO A 90 15.26 -1.94 -5.53
C PRO A 90 16.00 -1.85 -6.89
N PRO A 91 15.46 -1.08 -7.85
CA PRO A 91 15.64 -1.31 -9.29
C PRO A 91 16.85 -0.57 -9.89
N PRO A 92 17.27 -0.96 -11.11
CA PRO A 92 17.67 0.01 -12.12
C PRO A 92 16.61 0.06 -13.24
N SER A 93 15.95 1.22 -13.32
CA SER A 93 15.47 1.95 -14.50
C SER A 93 15.18 1.21 -15.83
N ASN A 94 13.95 1.48 -16.33
CA ASN A 94 13.51 1.62 -17.73
C ASN A 94 12.76 0.43 -18.37
N SER A 95 11.43 0.55 -18.44
CA SER A 95 10.67 0.63 -19.72
C SER A 95 9.17 0.72 -19.45
N GLU A 96 8.52 1.64 -20.15
CA GLU A 96 7.13 2.08 -20.03
C GLU A 96 6.10 1.12 -20.67
N GLN A 97 4.81 1.44 -20.39
CA GLN A 97 3.53 0.96 -20.97
C GLN A 97 3.00 -0.35 -20.34
N ASP A 98 1.81 -0.37 -19.72
CA ASP A 98 0.51 -0.01 -20.31
C ASP A 98 -0.55 0.35 -19.23
N ASN A 99 -1.52 1.20 -19.56
CA ASN A 99 -2.59 1.65 -18.66
C ASN A 99 -3.82 0.73 -18.79
N ASP A 100 -4.27 0.11 -17.70
CA ASP A 100 -5.70 -0.17 -17.45
C ASP A 100 -6.00 -0.43 -15.96
N LEU A 101 -6.58 0.60 -15.36
CA LEU A 101 -7.21 0.84 -14.06
C LEU A 101 -7.58 -0.35 -13.13
N VAL A 102 -6.90 -0.46 -11.97
CA VAL A 102 -7.43 -0.19 -10.60
C VAL A 102 -6.22 0.02 -9.67
N PHE A 103 -5.86 1.28 -9.43
CA PHE A 103 -4.69 1.70 -8.63
C PHE A 103 -5.02 1.88 -7.14
N PRO A 104 -4.04 1.64 -6.23
CA PRO A 104 -3.81 2.58 -5.14
C PRO A 104 -2.34 3.02 -5.12
N SER A 105 -1.98 4.03 -5.92
CA SER A 105 -0.75 4.82 -5.72
C SER A 105 -0.67 6.14 -6.51
N LYS A 106 -1.78 6.65 -7.07
CA LYS A 106 -1.82 7.96 -7.77
C LYS A 106 -2.86 8.93 -7.21
N VAL A 107 -3.77 8.45 -6.38
CA VAL A 107 -4.88 9.23 -5.84
C VAL A 107 -4.48 10.14 -4.67
N ASP A 108 -3.53 9.72 -3.82
CA ASP A 108 -3.16 10.53 -2.64
C ASP A 108 -2.48 11.87 -2.99
N TRP A 109 -1.65 11.89 -4.03
CA TRP A 109 -1.03 13.13 -4.52
C TRP A 109 -2.05 14.10 -5.15
N ILE A 110 -3.13 13.59 -5.75
CA ILE A 110 -4.20 14.41 -6.30
C ILE A 110 -4.96 15.15 -5.18
N PHE A 111 -5.18 14.51 -4.04
CA PHE A 111 -5.80 15.15 -2.87
C PHE A 111 -4.91 16.23 -2.25
N ILE A 112 -3.60 15.99 -2.16
CA ILE A 112 -2.61 16.96 -1.65
C ILE A 112 -2.56 18.21 -2.55
N CYS A 113 -2.54 18.03 -3.88
CA CYS A 113 -2.52 19.15 -4.83
C CYS A 113 -3.84 19.94 -4.87
N THR A 114 -4.98 19.28 -4.70
CA THR A 114 -6.30 19.94 -4.74
C THR A 114 -6.58 20.78 -3.50
N GLY A 115 -6.05 20.37 -2.33
CA GLY A 115 -6.24 21.09 -1.07
C GLY A 115 -5.51 22.44 -0.98
N TYR A 116 -4.36 22.58 -1.64
CA TYR A 116 -3.54 23.79 -1.51
C TYR A 116 -4.17 25.01 -2.21
N VAL A 117 -4.93 24.78 -3.28
CA VAL A 117 -5.57 25.86 -4.08
C VAL A 117 -6.84 26.38 -3.41
N SER A 118 -7.64 25.50 -2.82
CA SER A 118 -8.89 25.89 -2.15
C SER A 118 -8.65 26.61 -0.82
N GLY A 119 -7.60 26.23 -0.08
CA GLY A 119 -7.26 26.84 1.20
C GLY A 119 -6.88 28.32 1.12
N ILE A 120 -6.19 28.74 0.06
CA ILE A 120 -5.75 30.14 -0.12
C ILE A 120 -6.95 31.06 -0.32
N VAL A 121 -7.94 30.65 -1.13
CA VAL A 121 -9.12 31.48 -1.42
C VAL A 121 -9.96 31.67 -0.15
N VAL A 122 -10.20 30.59 0.61
CA VAL A 122 -10.94 30.66 1.86
C VAL A 122 -10.20 31.49 2.91
N GLY A 123 -8.88 31.33 3.00
CA GLY A 123 -8.03 32.10 3.91
C GLY A 123 -8.04 33.61 3.61
N VAL A 124 -7.99 34.00 2.33
CA VAL A 124 -8.06 35.41 1.92
C VAL A 124 -9.43 36.03 2.26
N VAL A 125 -10.53 35.31 2.04
CA VAL A 125 -11.88 35.80 2.34
C VAL A 125 -12.09 35.97 3.85
N ILE A 126 -11.68 34.99 4.66
CA ILE A 126 -11.77 35.06 6.13
C ILE A 126 -10.83 36.14 6.67
N GLY A 127 -9.60 36.22 6.16
CA GLY A 127 -8.66 37.27 6.54
C GLY A 127 -9.20 38.67 6.28
N HIS A 128 -9.73 38.92 5.08
CA HIS A 128 -10.27 40.22 4.70
C HIS A 128 -11.48 40.64 5.56
N THR A 129 -12.37 39.71 5.90
CA THR A 129 -13.53 40.00 6.76
C THR A 129 -13.14 40.28 8.21
N ILE A 130 -12.12 39.59 8.74
CA ILE A 130 -11.62 39.83 10.11
C ILE A 130 -10.84 41.14 10.20
N THR A 131 -9.96 41.44 9.23
CA THR A 131 -9.18 42.68 9.21
C THR A 131 -10.06 43.91 9.12
N THR A 132 -11.17 43.86 8.38
CA THR A 132 -12.11 45.00 8.27
C THR A 132 -13.03 45.14 9.48
N ARG A 133 -13.38 44.05 10.17
CA ARG A 133 -14.29 44.06 11.34
C ARG A 133 -13.59 44.33 12.67
N PHE A 134 -12.33 43.92 12.79
CA PHE A 134 -11.60 43.89 14.06
C PHE A 134 -10.26 44.63 14.01
N HIS A 135 -10.08 45.54 13.04
CA HIS A 135 -8.84 46.31 12.84
C HIS A 135 -8.37 47.03 14.12
N GLU A 136 -9.29 47.71 14.81
CA GLU A 136 -9.03 48.50 16.02
C GLU A 136 -8.49 47.62 17.17
N TRP A 137 -9.20 46.54 17.49
CA TRP A 137 -8.83 45.60 18.56
C TRP A 137 -7.50 44.87 18.27
N PHE A 138 -7.22 44.55 17.00
CA PHE A 138 -6.02 43.80 16.63
C PHE A 138 -4.73 44.66 16.69
N ILE A 139 -4.81 45.94 16.31
CA ILE A 139 -3.69 46.88 16.44
C ILE A 139 -3.33 47.12 17.91
N GLU A 140 -4.32 47.17 18.80
CA GLU A 140 -4.07 47.42 20.21
C GLU A 140 -3.41 46.22 20.91
N ASN A 141 -3.79 45.00 20.52
CA ASN A 141 -3.32 43.76 21.16
C ASN A 141 -1.97 43.26 20.60
N PHE A 142 -1.70 43.48 19.30
CA PHE A 142 -0.49 42.98 18.62
C PHE A 142 0.43 44.09 18.06
N GLY A 143 0.05 45.36 18.18
CA GLY A 143 0.90 46.50 17.87
C GLY A 143 2.12 46.50 18.77
N ARG A 144 3.26 46.03 18.25
CA ARG A 144 4.55 46.05 18.95
C ARG A 144 4.79 47.45 19.53
N LYS A 145 4.82 47.56 20.87
CA LYS A 145 5.38 48.75 21.52
C LYS A 145 6.85 48.86 21.09
N GLN A 146 7.14 49.82 20.21
CA GLN A 146 8.52 50.18 19.94
C GLN A 146 9.14 50.71 21.24
N HIS A 147 9.97 49.89 21.90
CA HIS A 147 10.83 50.37 22.96
C HIS A 147 11.87 51.32 22.34
N LYS A 148 11.71 52.63 22.61
CA LYS A 148 12.74 53.63 22.31
C LYS A 148 14.06 53.25 23.01
N PRO A 149 15.21 53.26 22.33
CA PRO A 149 16.48 52.99 22.98
C PRO A 149 16.83 54.13 23.94
N ARG A 150 17.11 53.77 25.19
CA ARG A 150 17.51 54.67 26.28
C ARG A 150 18.95 55.12 26.01
N ARG A 151 19.15 56.39 25.63
CA ARG A 151 20.48 57.00 25.46
C ARG A 151 21.29 56.87 26.75
N GLU A 152 22.36 56.09 26.67
CA GLU A 152 23.38 55.91 27.70
C GLU A 152 24.15 57.23 27.90
N LYS A 153 24.08 57.80 29.11
CA LYS A 153 24.86 58.97 29.51
C LYS A 153 26.28 58.50 29.84
N ARG A 154 27.18 58.52 28.85
CA ARG A 154 28.62 58.56 29.11
C ARG A 154 28.95 59.88 29.81
N ARG A 155 29.28 59.84 31.10
CA ARG A 155 30.03 60.91 31.78
C ARG A 155 31.44 60.38 32.03
N GLY A 156 32.37 60.79 31.18
CA GLY A 156 33.80 60.75 31.45
C GLY A 156 34.29 62.17 31.73
N HIS A 157 34.93 62.37 32.88
CA HIS A 157 35.92 63.40 33.24
C HIS A 157 35.99 63.43 34.78
N GLY A 158 37.11 63.47 35.46
CA GLY A 158 38.51 63.65 35.07
C GLY A 158 39.32 63.88 36.35
N ASN A 159 40.59 63.47 36.35
CA ASN A 159 41.56 63.75 37.41
C ASN A 159 41.74 65.26 37.64
N ARG A 160 41.93 65.69 38.89
CA ARG A 160 42.92 66.74 39.22
C ARG A 160 43.23 66.81 40.72
N SER A 161 44.54 66.73 40.97
CA SER A 161 45.37 67.35 42.03
C SER A 161 45.06 67.07 43.50
#